data_AF-A0A524HUQ2-F1
#
_entry.id   AF-A0A524HUQ2-F1
#
_cell.length_a   1.000
_cell.length_b   1.000
_cell.length_c   1.000
_cell.angle_alpha   90.00
_cell.angle_beta   90.00
_cell.angle_gamma   90.00
#
_symmetry.space_group_name_H-M   'P 1'
#
loop_
_entity.id
_entity.type
_entity.pdbx_description
1 polymer ?
#
loop_
_entity_poly.entity_id
_entity_poly.type
_entity_poly.pdbx_seq_one_letter_code
_entity_poly.pdbx_strand_id
1 'polypeptide(L)'
;LLMVLLAILFLDLAVYGQHVAFHKVPLLWRLHRMHHADLDIDVTTGLRFHPGEIVLSMVIKFAAIAVLGAPPVAVLLFEIILASTAMFNHSNLRLGLGLDALLRRVIVTPDMHRVHHSVLRSETDSNFGFNVPWWDRLFGTYRAQPTAGHEAMQIGLPIFRSKRDLRIDRMLVQPFIGTGSVGLEGGH
;
A
#
# COMPACT_ATOMS: atom_id res chain seq x y z
N LEU A 1 23.89 -10.26 -13.29
CA LEU A 1 22.69 -9.52 -13.74
C LEU A 1 21.39 -10.28 -13.48
N LEU A 2 21.20 -11.48 -14.06
CA LEU A 2 19.96 -12.26 -13.89
C LEU A 2 19.60 -12.52 -12.40
N MET A 3 20.53 -12.98 -11.57
CA MET A 3 20.29 -13.20 -10.14
C MET A 3 19.85 -11.94 -9.39
N VAL A 4 20.38 -10.77 -9.78
CA VAL A 4 19.99 -9.49 -9.18
C VAL A 4 18.55 -9.14 -9.54
N LEU A 5 18.16 -9.31 -10.80
CA LEU A 5 16.79 -9.07 -11.26
C LEU A 5 15.78 -10.02 -10.61
N LEU A 6 16.11 -11.32 -10.53
CA LEU A 6 15.27 -12.30 -9.86
C LEU A 6 15.12 -11.99 -8.36
N ALA A 7 16.20 -11.55 -7.71
CA ALA A 7 16.12 -11.16 -6.31
C ALA A 7 15.24 -9.93 -6.07
N ILE A 8 15.34 -8.91 -6.92
CA ILE A 8 14.46 -7.73 -6.85
C ILE A 8 13.00 -8.14 -7.04
N LEU A 9 12.68 -8.99 -8.04
CA LEU A 9 11.31 -9.46 -8.27
C LEU A 9 10.77 -10.31 -7.11
N PHE A 10 11.61 -11.16 -6.51
CA PHE A 10 11.21 -11.96 -5.37
C PHE A 10 10.95 -11.10 -4.13
N LEU A 11 11.80 -10.12 -3.85
CA LEU A 11 11.60 -9.19 -2.74
C LEU A 11 10.34 -8.33 -2.95
N ASP A 12 10.06 -7.93 -4.19
CA ASP A 12 8.83 -7.22 -4.54
C ASP A 12 7.58 -8.08 -4.31
N LEU A 13 7.62 -9.36 -4.71
CA LEU A 13 6.55 -10.32 -4.38
C LEU A 13 6.38 -10.51 -2.87
N ALA A 14 7.48 -10.55 -2.11
CA ALA A 14 7.43 -10.65 -0.65
C ALA A 14 6.76 -9.42 -0.01
N VAL A 15 7.07 -8.22 -0.50
CA VAL A 15 6.40 -6.98 -0.07
C VAL A 15 4.93 -6.97 -0.47
N TYR A 16 4.58 -7.41 -1.68
CA TYR A 16 3.18 -7.58 -2.09
C TYR A 16 2.42 -8.52 -1.15
N GLY A 17 2.97 -9.71 -0.87
CA GLY A 17 2.35 -10.69 0.02
C GLY A 17 2.24 -10.19 1.46
N GLN A 18 3.26 -9.47 1.94
CA GLN A 18 3.21 -8.78 3.21
C GLN A 18 2.04 -7.79 3.23
N HIS A 19 1.91 -6.94 2.22
CA HIS A 19 0.87 -5.92 2.15
C HIS A 19 -0.54 -6.52 2.15
N VAL A 20 -0.76 -7.61 1.40
CA VAL A 20 -1.99 -8.40 1.46
C VAL A 20 -2.26 -8.89 2.88
N ALA A 21 -1.26 -9.42 3.59
CA ALA A 21 -1.42 -9.87 4.97
C ALA A 21 -1.79 -8.72 5.91
N PHE A 22 -1.20 -7.54 5.75
CA PHE A 22 -1.57 -6.34 6.49
C PHE A 22 -3.02 -5.90 6.27
N HIS A 23 -3.60 -6.18 5.11
CA HIS A 23 -5.02 -5.93 4.87
C HIS A 23 -5.95 -7.01 5.40
N LYS A 24 -5.55 -8.28 5.29
CA LYS A 24 -6.44 -9.43 5.52
C LYS A 24 -6.39 -9.98 6.94
N VAL A 25 -5.29 -9.78 7.67
CA VAL A 25 -5.18 -10.21 9.07
C VAL A 25 -5.61 -9.05 9.99
N PRO A 26 -6.67 -9.21 10.82
CA PRO A 26 -7.23 -8.11 11.60
C PRO A 26 -6.21 -7.38 12.51
N LEU A 27 -5.28 -8.13 13.11
CA LEU A 27 -4.25 -7.54 13.97
C LEU A 27 -3.26 -6.69 13.17
N LEU A 28 -2.84 -7.16 12.00
CA LEU A 28 -1.92 -6.43 11.13
C LEU A 28 -2.61 -5.20 10.54
N TRP A 29 -3.89 -5.32 10.16
CA TRP A 29 -4.69 -4.18 9.68
C TRP A 29 -4.78 -3.07 10.71
N ARG A 30 -4.87 -3.39 12.01
CA ARG A 30 -4.87 -2.36 13.07
C ARG A 30 -3.60 -1.51 13.07
N LEU A 31 -2.46 -2.07 12.68
CA LEU A 31 -1.21 -1.33 12.49
C LEU A 31 -1.26 -0.53 11.17
N HIS A 32 -1.62 -1.22 10.09
CA HIS A 32 -1.58 -0.66 8.73
C HIS A 32 -2.59 0.45 8.48
N ARG A 33 -3.73 0.44 9.16
CA ARG A 33 -4.77 1.46 8.97
C ARG A 33 -4.30 2.88 9.33
N MET A 34 -3.21 3.03 10.08
CA MET A 34 -2.54 4.33 10.27
C MET A 34 -2.13 4.94 8.92
N HIS A 35 -1.62 4.12 8.00
CA HIS A 35 -1.26 4.52 6.64
C HIS A 35 -2.47 4.98 5.83
N HIS A 36 -3.60 4.28 5.99
CA HIS A 36 -4.87 4.61 5.33
C HIS A 36 -5.68 5.71 6.00
N ALA A 37 -5.19 6.32 7.09
CA ALA A 37 -6.02 7.27 7.84
C ALA A 37 -6.15 8.62 7.13
N ASP A 38 -5.21 8.96 6.24
CA ASP A 38 -5.19 10.23 5.53
C ASP A 38 -6.49 10.44 4.72
N LEU A 39 -6.94 11.69 4.65
CA LEU A 39 -8.15 12.08 3.90
C LEU A 39 -7.86 12.53 2.47
N ASP A 40 -6.58 12.71 2.16
CA ASP A 40 -6.03 13.03 0.85
C ASP A 40 -4.64 12.39 0.76
N ILE A 41 -4.20 12.09 -0.45
CA ILE A 41 -2.89 11.47 -0.70
C ILE A 41 -1.86 12.50 -1.17
N ASP A 42 -0.69 12.47 -0.52
CA ASP A 42 0.54 13.09 -0.99
C ASP A 42 1.76 12.22 -0.64
N VAL A 43 2.96 12.64 -1.07
CA VAL A 43 4.19 11.87 -0.88
C VAL A 43 4.44 11.52 0.60
N THR A 44 3.95 12.32 1.55
CA THR A 44 4.08 12.06 2.98
C THR A 44 3.21 10.91 3.47
N THR A 45 2.10 10.60 2.80
CA THR A 45 1.27 9.41 3.10
C THR A 45 2.11 8.14 2.98
N GLY A 46 3.01 8.08 1.99
CA GLY A 46 3.97 6.99 1.80
C GLY A 46 5.00 6.82 2.93
N LEU A 47 4.96 7.67 3.97
CA LEU A 47 5.83 7.61 5.15
C LEU A 47 5.04 7.43 6.47
N ARG A 48 3.70 7.46 6.43
CA ARG A 48 2.85 7.41 7.63
C ARG A 48 2.53 5.98 8.03
N PHE A 49 3.50 5.31 8.65
CA PHE A 49 3.32 3.95 9.18
C PHE A 49 3.42 3.91 10.69
N HIS A 50 2.74 2.93 11.29
CA HIS A 50 2.92 2.66 12.70
C HIS A 50 4.32 2.07 12.96
N PRO A 51 5.08 2.49 13.99
CA PRO A 51 6.41 1.96 14.26
C PRO A 51 6.47 0.44 14.39
N GLY A 52 5.43 -0.17 14.98
CA GLY A 52 5.30 -1.63 15.07
C GLY A 52 5.18 -2.31 13.70
N GLU A 53 4.54 -1.68 12.72
CA GLU A 53 4.51 -2.19 11.34
C GLU A 53 5.89 -2.08 10.69
N ILE A 54 6.62 -0.99 10.91
CA ILE A 54 7.98 -0.83 10.38
C ILE A 54 8.90 -1.93 10.91
N VAL A 55 8.89 -2.19 12.22
CA VAL A 55 9.69 -3.25 12.83
C VAL A 55 9.31 -4.63 12.27
N LEU A 56 8.02 -4.93 12.19
CA LEU A 56 7.55 -6.20 11.64
C LEU A 56 7.93 -6.37 10.16
N SER A 57 7.81 -5.30 9.37
CA SER A 57 8.20 -5.28 7.96
C SER A 57 9.70 -5.52 7.78
N MET A 58 10.54 -4.93 8.65
CA MET A 58 11.98 -5.18 8.65
C MET A 58 12.29 -6.66 8.93
N VAL A 59 11.62 -7.27 9.92
CA VAL A 59 11.81 -8.70 10.26
C VAL A 59 11.43 -9.60 9.09
N ILE A 60 10.25 -9.38 8.48
CA ILE A 60 9.79 -10.16 7.32
C ILE A 60 10.76 -10.03 6.16
N LYS A 61 11.19 -8.79 5.86
CA LYS A 61 12.10 -8.51 4.75
C LYS A 61 13.49 -9.12 4.98
N PHE A 62 14.06 -9.02 6.17
CA PHE A 62 15.33 -9.67 6.49
C PHE A 62 15.24 -11.19 6.42
N ALA A 63 14.13 -11.78 6.87
CA ALA A 63 13.89 -13.21 6.69
C ALA A 63 13.84 -13.59 5.20
N ALA A 64 13.14 -12.83 4.36
CA ALA A 64 13.07 -13.06 2.91
C ALA A 64 14.46 -12.96 2.24
N ILE A 65 15.25 -11.95 2.62
CA ILE A 65 16.64 -11.77 2.15
C ILE A 65 17.51 -12.96 2.54
N ALA A 66 17.42 -13.41 3.79
CA ALA A 66 18.19 -14.54 4.31
C ALA A 66 17.83 -15.86 3.63
N VAL A 67 16.53 -16.13 3.45
CA VAL A 67 16.03 -17.33 2.74
C VAL A 67 16.49 -17.34 1.28
N LEU A 68 16.43 -16.20 0.60
CA LEU A 68 16.84 -16.10 -0.79
C LEU A 68 18.37 -16.15 -0.98
N GLY A 69 19.14 -15.79 0.05
CA GLY A 69 20.58 -15.54 -0.09
C GLY A 69 20.85 -14.36 -1.03
N ALA A 70 20.03 -13.30 -0.94
CA ALA A 70 20.03 -12.22 -1.91
C ALA A 70 21.39 -11.47 -1.93
N PRO A 71 21.98 -11.19 -3.12
CA PRO A 71 23.20 -10.40 -3.20
C PRO A 71 23.01 -9.00 -2.57
N PRO A 72 23.98 -8.47 -1.79
CA PRO A 72 23.85 -7.16 -1.15
C PRO A 72 23.51 -6.02 -2.12
N VAL A 73 24.07 -6.05 -3.34
CA VAL A 73 23.74 -5.09 -4.39
C VAL A 73 22.27 -5.17 -4.83
N ALA A 74 21.68 -6.36 -4.86
CA ALA A 74 20.27 -6.53 -5.21
C ALA A 74 19.36 -5.97 -4.12
N VAL A 75 19.71 -6.20 -2.85
CA VAL A 75 19.00 -5.62 -1.70
C VAL A 75 19.07 -4.10 -1.73
N LEU A 76 20.27 -3.52 -1.93
CA LEU A 76 20.44 -2.06 -2.02
C LEU A 76 19.59 -1.45 -3.15
N LEU A 77 19.64 -2.04 -4.35
CA LEU A 77 18.85 -1.59 -5.49
C LEU A 77 17.35 -1.73 -5.21
N PHE A 78 16.93 -2.85 -4.62
CA PHE A 78 15.54 -3.06 -4.23
C PHE A 78 15.05 -1.98 -3.25
N GLU A 79 15.82 -1.65 -2.21
CA GLU A 79 15.43 -0.61 -1.25
C GLU A 79 15.29 0.77 -1.90
N ILE A 80 16.22 1.13 -2.80
CA ILE A 80 16.15 2.40 -3.54
C ILE A 80 14.90 2.43 -4.42
N ILE A 81 14.63 1.34 -5.14
CA ILE A 81 13.46 1.22 -6.02
C ILE A 81 12.19 1.30 -5.17
N LEU A 82 12.08 0.51 -4.10
CA LEU A 82 10.92 0.45 -3.20
C LEU A 82 10.64 1.82 -2.57
N ALA A 83 11.65 2.52 -2.07
CA ALA A 83 11.47 3.86 -1.51
C ALA A 83 11.01 4.86 -2.57
N SER A 84 11.60 4.80 -3.76
CA SER A 84 11.26 5.70 -4.87
C SER A 84 9.83 5.48 -5.37
N THR A 85 9.43 4.22 -5.55
CA THR A 85 8.08 3.86 -5.99
C THR A 85 7.05 4.13 -4.90
N ALA A 86 7.36 3.88 -3.62
CA ALA A 86 6.48 4.25 -2.52
C ALA A 86 6.16 5.76 -2.53
N MET A 87 7.16 6.62 -2.73
CA MET A 87 6.94 8.07 -2.88
C MET A 87 6.15 8.42 -4.14
N PHE A 88 6.43 7.77 -5.27
CA PHE A 88 5.73 8.00 -6.53
C PHE A 88 4.26 7.60 -6.46
N ASN A 89 3.96 6.39 -5.99
CA ASN A 89 2.61 5.83 -5.87
C ASN A 89 1.72 6.67 -4.95
N HIS A 90 2.30 7.29 -3.92
CA HIS A 90 1.59 8.19 -3.01
C HIS A 90 1.65 9.65 -3.45
N SER A 91 2.23 9.99 -4.58
CA SER A 91 2.24 11.39 -5.00
C SER A 91 0.83 11.90 -5.33
N ASN A 92 0.63 13.22 -5.17
CA ASN A 92 -0.57 13.91 -5.64
C ASN A 92 -0.52 14.24 -7.14
N LEU A 93 0.42 13.63 -7.89
CA LEU A 93 0.54 13.79 -9.33
C LEU A 93 -0.71 13.26 -10.02
N ARG A 94 -1.15 13.99 -11.05
CA ARG A 94 -2.26 13.59 -11.93
C ARG A 94 -1.68 13.32 -13.31
N LEU A 95 -1.70 12.06 -13.72
CA LEU A 95 -1.27 11.66 -15.05
C LEU A 95 -2.44 11.80 -16.01
N GLY A 96 -2.18 12.18 -17.26
CA GLY A 96 -3.22 12.11 -18.30
C GLY A 96 -3.67 10.65 -18.48
N LEU A 97 -4.98 10.41 -18.68
CA LEU A 97 -5.57 9.07 -18.72
C LEU A 97 -4.85 8.09 -19.67
N GLY A 98 -4.41 8.56 -20.84
CA GLY A 98 -3.67 7.73 -21.79
C GLY A 98 -2.28 7.33 -21.28
N LEU A 99 -1.57 8.26 -20.61
CA LEU A 99 -0.26 8.00 -20.01
C LEU A 99 -0.39 7.07 -18.80
N ASP A 100 -1.37 7.30 -17.93
CA ASP A 100 -1.67 6.38 -16.81
C ASP A 100 -1.95 4.96 -17.32
N ALA A 101 -2.82 4.83 -18.33
CA ALA A 101 -3.20 3.53 -18.89
C ALA A 101 -2.03 2.75 -19.51
N LEU A 102 -1.00 3.45 -20.02
CA LEU A 102 0.23 2.86 -20.51
C LEU A 102 1.16 2.48 -19.36
N LEU A 103 1.44 3.42 -18.44
CA LEU A 103 2.39 3.24 -17.35
C LEU A 103 1.94 2.16 -16.35
N ARG A 104 0.65 2.10 -16.01
CA ARG A 104 0.08 1.11 -15.08
C ARG A 104 0.10 -0.35 -15.56
N ARG A 105 0.76 -0.61 -16.69
CA ARG A 105 1.10 -1.95 -17.18
C ARG A 105 2.44 -2.44 -16.65
N VAL A 106 3.34 -1.52 -16.28
CA VAL A 106 4.73 -1.81 -15.92
C VAL A 106 5.13 -1.25 -14.56
N ILE A 107 4.55 -0.13 -14.12
CA ILE A 107 4.78 0.47 -12.81
C ILE A 107 3.44 0.72 -12.11
N VAL A 108 3.43 0.75 -10.79
CA VAL A 108 2.24 1.21 -10.05
C VAL A 108 2.18 2.74 -10.18
N THR A 109 1.05 3.27 -10.66
CA THR A 109 0.89 4.71 -10.87
C THR A 109 0.19 5.35 -9.66
N PRO A 110 0.28 6.69 -9.49
CA PRO A 110 -0.41 7.37 -8.39
C PRO A 110 -1.92 7.10 -8.40
N ASP A 111 -2.57 7.19 -9.56
CA ASP A 111 -4.01 6.95 -9.66
C ASP A 111 -4.37 5.47 -9.46
N MET A 112 -3.52 4.52 -9.86
CA MET A 112 -3.72 3.09 -9.53
C MET A 112 -3.68 2.87 -8.01
N HIS A 113 -2.67 3.38 -7.33
CA HIS A 113 -2.51 3.22 -5.88
C HIS A 113 -3.55 4.03 -5.09
N ARG A 114 -4.03 5.16 -5.61
CA ARG A 114 -5.05 5.95 -4.94
C ARG A 114 -6.36 5.17 -4.73
N VAL A 115 -6.71 4.25 -5.65
CA VAL A 115 -7.89 3.37 -5.49
C VAL A 115 -7.80 2.51 -4.23
N HIS A 116 -6.59 2.02 -3.91
CA HIS A 116 -6.31 1.24 -2.72
C HIS A 116 -6.51 2.03 -1.41
N HIS A 117 -6.51 3.36 -1.48
CA HIS A 117 -6.78 4.25 -0.34
C HIS A 117 -8.23 4.77 -0.28
N SER A 118 -9.10 4.25 -1.14
CA SER A 118 -10.53 4.54 -1.08
C SER A 118 -11.13 4.16 0.28
N VAL A 119 -12.16 4.90 0.67
CA VAL A 119 -13.00 4.60 1.82
C VAL A 119 -13.83 3.31 1.65
N LEU A 120 -14.08 2.90 0.40
CA LEU A 120 -14.86 1.71 0.09
C LEU A 120 -13.97 0.47 0.20
N ARG A 121 -14.30 -0.45 1.11
CA ARG A 121 -13.47 -1.64 1.36
C ARG A 121 -13.22 -2.51 0.12
N SER A 122 -14.17 -2.55 -0.82
CA SER A 122 -14.04 -3.28 -2.09
C SER A 122 -13.01 -2.66 -3.04
N GLU A 123 -12.66 -1.38 -2.84
CA GLU A 123 -11.57 -0.66 -3.50
C GLU A 123 -10.30 -0.70 -2.66
N THR A 124 -10.40 -0.50 -1.35
CA THR A 124 -9.26 -0.54 -0.42
C THR A 124 -8.50 -1.86 -0.51
N ASP A 125 -9.21 -2.98 -0.63
CA ASP A 125 -8.61 -4.31 -0.73
C ASP A 125 -8.25 -4.70 -2.18
N SER A 126 -7.63 -3.77 -2.91
CA SER A 126 -7.11 -3.95 -4.27
C SER A 126 -5.77 -3.23 -4.43
N ASN A 127 -5.04 -3.48 -5.52
CA ASN A 127 -3.79 -2.78 -5.90
C ASN A 127 -2.73 -2.74 -4.78
N PHE A 128 -2.32 -3.91 -4.28
CA PHE A 128 -1.34 -4.04 -3.19
C PHE A 128 0.12 -3.90 -3.66
N GLY A 129 0.40 -3.88 -4.96
CA GLY A 129 1.76 -3.75 -5.49
C GLY A 129 2.40 -2.40 -5.16
N PHE A 130 3.73 -2.40 -5.02
CA PHE A 130 4.54 -1.18 -4.89
C PHE A 130 5.35 -0.89 -6.15
N ASN A 131 6.21 -1.81 -6.60
CA ASN A 131 7.07 -1.55 -7.76
C ASN A 131 6.37 -1.83 -9.08
N VAL A 132 5.76 -3.01 -9.21
CA VAL A 132 5.10 -3.46 -10.45
C VAL A 132 3.65 -3.89 -10.20
N PRO A 133 2.75 -3.69 -11.16
CA PRO A 133 1.33 -4.04 -11.02
C PRO A 133 1.06 -5.53 -11.32
N TRP A 134 2.09 -6.32 -11.61
CA TRP A 134 1.95 -7.68 -12.15
C TRP A 134 1.38 -8.64 -11.12
N TRP A 135 1.74 -8.49 -9.84
CA TRP A 135 1.21 -9.32 -8.76
C TRP A 135 -0.28 -9.10 -8.59
N ASP A 136 -0.74 -7.84 -8.66
CA ASP A 136 -2.17 -7.54 -8.61
C ASP A 136 -2.95 -8.19 -9.75
N ARG A 137 -2.37 -8.24 -10.94
CA ARG A 137 -2.98 -8.91 -12.09
C ARG A 137 -2.96 -10.43 -11.94
N LEU A 138 -1.84 -10.98 -11.46
CA LEU A 138 -1.65 -12.41 -11.29
C LEU A 138 -2.59 -12.99 -10.22
N PHE A 139 -2.77 -12.29 -9.11
CA PHE A 139 -3.59 -12.75 -7.98
C PHE A 139 -5.00 -12.17 -7.97
N GLY A 140 -5.40 -11.44 -9.03
CA GLY A 140 -6.77 -10.94 -9.19
C GLY A 140 -7.15 -9.81 -8.23
N THR A 141 -6.17 -9.07 -7.71
CA THR A 141 -6.38 -7.89 -6.84
C THR A 141 -6.28 -6.56 -7.59
N TYR A 142 -6.10 -6.59 -8.91
CA TYR A 142 -6.03 -5.38 -9.73
C TYR A 142 -7.39 -4.70 -9.91
N ARG A 143 -7.46 -3.39 -9.60
CA ARG A 143 -8.60 -2.53 -9.88
C ARG A 143 -8.15 -1.29 -10.66
N ALA A 144 -8.66 -1.15 -11.89
CA ALA A 144 -8.22 -0.09 -12.79
C ALA A 144 -8.72 1.31 -12.43
N GLN A 145 -9.93 1.40 -11.86
CA GLN A 145 -10.67 2.64 -11.62
C GLN A 145 -11.57 2.46 -10.39
N PRO A 146 -11.78 3.49 -9.57
CA PRO A 146 -12.78 3.46 -8.51
C PRO A 146 -14.18 3.68 -9.10
N THR A 147 -15.21 3.20 -8.40
CA THR A 147 -16.60 3.24 -8.84
C THR A 147 -17.11 4.66 -9.06
N ALA A 148 -16.69 5.61 -8.23
CA ALA A 148 -17.06 7.02 -8.35
C ALA A 148 -16.17 7.83 -9.33
N GLY A 149 -15.13 7.21 -9.91
CA GLY A 149 -14.05 7.93 -10.59
C GLY A 149 -13.12 8.66 -9.61
N HIS A 150 -11.89 8.95 -10.02
CA HIS A 150 -10.85 9.51 -9.13
C HIS A 150 -11.20 10.88 -8.51
N GLU A 151 -12.06 11.67 -9.16
CA GLU A 151 -12.43 13.00 -8.66
C GLU A 151 -13.46 12.96 -7.53
N ALA A 152 -14.40 12.02 -7.58
CA ALA A 152 -15.46 11.89 -6.58
C ALA A 152 -15.20 10.79 -5.54
N MET A 153 -14.13 10.00 -5.72
CA MET A 153 -13.69 9.00 -4.76
C MET A 153 -13.28 9.67 -3.44
N GLN A 154 -13.80 9.15 -2.34
CA GLN A 154 -13.39 9.57 -1.00
C GLN A 154 -12.24 8.70 -0.51
N ILE A 155 -11.21 9.35 0.02
CA ILE A 155 -10.02 8.70 0.58
C ILE A 155 -10.16 8.55 2.10
N GLY A 156 -9.48 7.57 2.66
CA GLY A 156 -9.30 7.41 4.09
C GLY A 156 -10.28 6.46 4.75
N LEU A 157 -10.36 6.47 6.08
CA LEU A 157 -11.18 5.50 6.82
C LEU A 157 -12.50 6.11 7.29
N PRO A 158 -13.61 5.34 7.38
CA PRO A 158 -14.89 5.84 7.90
C PRO A 158 -14.81 6.33 9.35
N ILE A 159 -13.93 5.72 10.15
CA ILE A 159 -13.79 5.95 11.59
C ILE A 159 -12.85 7.11 11.97
N PHE A 160 -12.03 7.60 11.04
CA PHE A 160 -11.05 8.67 11.27
C PHE A 160 -11.19 9.73 10.19
N ARG A 161 -11.98 10.79 10.46
CA ARG A 161 -12.32 11.82 9.46
C ARG A 161 -12.16 13.25 9.93
N SER A 162 -11.69 13.46 11.17
CA SER A 162 -11.41 14.80 11.68
C SER A 162 -9.92 15.14 11.58
N LYS A 163 -9.59 16.43 11.51
CA LYS A 163 -8.18 16.90 11.61
C LYS A 163 -7.47 16.39 12.87
N ARG A 164 -8.22 16.13 13.95
CA ARG A 164 -7.67 15.59 15.20
C ARG A 164 -7.20 14.16 15.01
N ASP A 165 -7.91 13.35 14.24
CA ASP A 165 -7.58 11.94 14.00
C ASP A 165 -6.29 11.76 13.20
N LEU A 166 -5.95 12.76 12.38
CA LEU A 166 -4.75 12.80 11.53
C LEU A 166 -3.50 13.35 12.26
N ARG A 167 -3.61 13.70 13.53
CA ARG A 167 -2.43 14.06 14.33
C ARG A 167 -1.60 12.82 14.61
N ILE A 168 -0.28 12.91 14.54
CA ILE A 168 0.64 11.79 14.78
C ILE A 168 0.34 11.08 16.10
N ASP A 169 0.11 11.81 17.21
CA ASP A 169 -0.21 11.20 18.51
C ASP A 169 -1.51 10.38 18.49
N ARG A 170 -2.47 10.76 17.64
CA ARG A 170 -3.74 10.05 17.47
C ARG A 170 -3.60 8.88 16.50
N MET A 171 -2.82 9.04 15.44
CA MET A 171 -2.49 7.97 14.51
C MET A 171 -1.77 6.80 15.22
N LEU A 172 -0.85 7.10 16.13
CA LEU A 172 -0.12 6.08 16.90
C LEU A 172 -1.00 5.24 17.82
N VAL A 173 -2.12 5.79 18.31
CA VAL A 173 -3.05 5.02 19.15
C VAL A 173 -4.15 4.32 18.35
N GLN A 174 -4.22 4.54 17.03
CA GLN A 174 -5.21 3.88 16.18
C GLN A 174 -5.21 2.37 16.37
N PRO A 175 -4.09 1.63 16.44
CA PRO A 175 -4.15 0.19 16.61
C PRO A 175 -4.95 -0.26 17.85
N PHE A 176 -5.13 0.58 18.87
CA PHE A 176 -5.82 0.23 20.11
C PHE A 176 -7.31 0.64 20.12
N ILE A 177 -7.75 1.46 19.18
CA ILE A 177 -9.15 1.89 19.06
C ILE A 177 -9.97 0.76 18.42
N GLY A 178 -10.95 0.22 19.13
CA GLY A 178 -11.84 -0.82 18.58
C GLY A 178 -12.67 -0.30 17.40
N THR A 179 -12.97 -1.17 16.43
CA THR A 179 -13.90 -0.89 15.32
C THR A 179 -15.37 -1.02 15.75
N GLY A 180 -15.69 -0.62 16.98
CA GLY A 180 -17.01 -0.81 17.57
C GLY A 180 -18.11 -0.34 16.62
N SER A 181 -18.95 -1.29 16.17
CA SER A 181 -20.23 -1.09 15.47
C SER A 181 -20.24 -0.07 14.31
N VAL A 182 -19.21 -0.05 13.45
CA VAL A 182 -19.30 0.65 12.16
C VAL A 182 -19.05 -0.36 11.03
N GLY A 183 -20.14 -1.05 10.64
CA GLY A 183 -20.37 -1.59 9.30
C GLY A 183 -19.52 -2.78 8.84
N LEU A 184 -19.73 -3.96 9.42
CA LEU A 184 -19.50 -5.24 8.72
C LEU A 184 -20.80 -5.78 8.07
N GLU A 185 -21.82 -4.94 7.92
CA GLU A 185 -23.07 -5.28 7.23
C GLU A 185 -23.07 -4.62 5.86
N GLY A 186 -22.85 -5.39 4.80
CA GLY A 186 -22.95 -4.91 3.42
C GLY A 186 -22.16 -5.74 2.43
N GLY A 187 -22.49 -7.02 2.29
CA GLY A 187 -21.89 -7.89 1.27
C GLY A 187 -22.55 -9.26 1.20
N HIS A 188 -23.76 -9.31 0.65
CA HIS A 188 -24.25 -10.47 -0.09
C HIS A 188 -23.87 -10.29 -1.56
#